data_AF-A0AAW9MRF5-F1
#
_entry.id   AF-A0AAW9MRF5-F1
#
_cell.length_a   1.000
_cell.length_b   1.000
_cell.length_c   1.000
_cell.angle_alpha   90.00
_cell.angle_beta   90.00
_cell.angle_gamma   90.00
#
_symmetry.space_group_name_H-M   'P 1'
#
loop_
_entity.id
_entity.type
_entity.pdbx_description
1 polymer ?
#
loop_
_entity_poly.entity_id
_entity_poly.type
_entity_poly.pdbx_seq_one_letter_code
_entity_poly.pdbx_strand_id
1 'polypeptide(L)' 'MFLDENLKNQLKEYLKLIENDLLISLSLDSGEKSKDLKEFLEEVIGESDGKISLVEKKTSNHSII' A
#
# COMPACT_ATOMS: atom_id res chain seq x y z
N MET A 1 -13.86 -4.51 1.17
CA MET A 1 -12.76 -5.31 0.60
C MET A 1 -12.68 -4.92 -0.86
N PHE A 2 -11.59 -4.23 -1.20
CA PHE A 2 -11.35 -3.62 -2.51
C PHE A 2 -10.92 -4.67 -3.53
N LEU A 3 -10.31 -5.77 -3.06
CA LEU A 3 -9.94 -6.91 -3.88
C LEU A 3 -11.00 -8.01 -3.74
N ASP A 4 -11.52 -8.47 -4.87
CA ASP A 4 -12.27 -9.72 -4.87
C ASP A 4 -11.33 -10.92 -4.67
N GLU A 5 -11.89 -12.05 -4.23
CA GLU A 5 -11.13 -13.26 -3.91
C GLU A 5 -10.30 -13.79 -5.08
N ASN A 6 -10.78 -13.69 -6.32
CA ASN A 6 -10.01 -14.16 -7.47
C ASN A 6 -8.80 -13.26 -7.72
N LEU A 7 -8.99 -11.93 -7.68
CA LEU A 7 -7.89 -10.97 -7.84
C LEU A 7 -6.87 -11.09 -6.69
N LYS A 8 -7.34 -11.27 -5.46
CA LYS A 8 -6.49 -11.49 -4.28
C LYS A 8 -5.59 -12.72 -4.43
N ASN A 9 -6.16 -13.84 -4.89
CA ASN A 9 -5.39 -15.06 -5.16
C ASN A 9 -4.34 -14.86 -6.26
N GLN A 10 -4.69 -14.16 -7.34
CA GLN A 10 -3.73 -13.83 -8.41
C GLN A 10 -2.60 -12.94 -7.92
N LEU A 11 -2.93 -11.90 -7.14
CA LEU A 11 -1.96 -10.98 -6.55
C LEU A 11 -0.96 -11.73 -5.68
N LYS A 12 -1.44 -12.62 -4.79
CA LYS A 12 -0.58 -13.43 -3.93
C LYS A 12 0.46 -14.22 -4.71
N GLU A 13 0.09 -14.85 -5.83
CA GLU A 13 1.05 -15.58 -6.67
C GLU A 13 2.12 -14.66 -7.28
N TYR A 14 1.75 -13.45 -7.70
CA TYR A 14 2.74 -12.47 -8.20
C TYR A 14 3.67 -11.98 -7.09
N LEU A 15 3.16 -11.75 -5.88
CA LEU A 15 3.97 -11.26 -4.76
C LEU A 15 5.01 -12.29 -4.29
N LYS A 16 4.78 -13.59 -4.50
CA LYS A 16 5.80 -14.62 -4.23
C LYS A 16 7.08 -14.43 -5.06
N LEU A 17 6.98 -13.83 -6.25
CA LEU A 17 8.10 -13.58 -7.14
C LEU A 17 8.99 -12.42 -6.69
N ILE A 18 8.58 -11.66 -5.67
CA ILE A 18 9.39 -10.57 -5.11
C ILE A 18 10.58 -11.18 -4.36
N GLU A 19 11.79 -10.87 -4.82
CA GLU A 19 13.03 -11.38 -4.20
C GLU A 19 13.54 -10.49 -3.07
N ASN A 20 13.24 -9.19 -3.10
CA ASN A 20 13.74 -8.19 -2.17
C ASN A 20 12.61 -7.51 -1.41
N ASP A 21 12.88 -7.04 -0.20
CA ASP A 21 11.91 -6.27 0.57
C ASP A 21 11.52 -4.99 -0.16
N LEU A 22 10.21 -4.75 -0.26
CA LEU A 22 9.63 -3.57 -0.91
C LEU A 22 9.11 -2.60 0.15
N LEU A 23 9.48 -1.33 0.03
CA LEU A 23 8.96 -0.26 0.87
C LEU A 23 8.04 0.66 0.08
N ILE A 24 6.76 0.70 0.45
CA ILE A 24 5.80 1.67 -0.08
C ILE A 24 5.78 2.88 0.86
N SER A 25 6.05 4.07 0.32
CA SER A 25 5.93 5.33 1.07
C SER A 25 4.69 6.10 0.61
N LEU A 26 3.81 6.47 1.53
CA LEU A 26 2.62 7.27 1.24
C LEU A 26 2.64 8.60 1.97
N SER A 27 2.00 9.60 1.37
CA SER A 27 1.75 10.90 1.98
C SER A 27 0.30 11.24 1.67
N LEU A 28 -0.55 11.14 2.68
CA LEU A 28 -2.00 11.17 2.56
C LEU A 28 -2.56 12.40 3.27
N ASP A 29 -3.60 13.00 2.70
CA ASP A 29 -4.41 14.01 3.38
C ASP A 29 -5.54 13.34 4.20
N SER A 30 -6.38 14.16 4.84
CA SER A 30 -7.51 13.66 5.64
C SER A 30 -8.77 13.34 4.81
N GLY A 31 -8.69 13.35 3.48
CA GLY A 31 -9.79 13.12 2.57
C GLY A 31 -10.21 11.65 2.51
N GLU A 32 -11.43 11.40 2.02
CA GLU A 32 -11.98 10.03 1.90
C GLU A 32 -11.15 9.16 0.96
N LYS A 33 -10.74 9.68 -0.20
CA LYS A 33 -9.89 8.94 -1.15
C LYS A 33 -8.53 8.54 -0.57
N SER A 34 -7.99 9.36 0.34
CA SER A 34 -6.75 9.05 1.04
C SER A 34 -6.93 7.88 2.00
N LYS A 35 -8.08 7.78 2.67
CA LYS A 35 -8.44 6.63 3.50
C LYS A 35 -8.63 5.38 2.64
N ASP A 36 -9.38 5.48 1.54
CA ASP A 36 -9.62 4.36 0.63
C ASP A 36 -8.30 3.78 0.08
N LEU A 37 -7.37 4.65 -0.33
CA LEU A 37 -6.05 4.23 -0.81
C LEU A 37 -5.23 3.53 0.29
N LYS A 38 -5.31 4.01 1.53
CA LYS A 38 -4.64 3.38 2.66
C LYS A 38 -5.19 1.98 2.92
N GLU A 39 -6.52 1.85 3.02
CA GLU A 39 -7.19 0.57 3.26
C GLU A 39 -6.90 -0.44 2.12
N PHE A 40 -6.90 0.02 0.87
CA PHE A 40 -6.51 -0.78 -0.28
C PHE A 40 -5.07 -1.31 -0.17
N LEU A 41 -4.11 -0.45 0.21
CA LEU A 41 -2.71 -0.87 0.32
C LEU A 41 -2.46 -1.79 1.52
N GLU A 42 -3.18 -1.58 2.62
CA GLU A 42 -3.18 -2.53 3.75
C GLU A 42 -3.70 -3.91 3.32
N GLU A 43 -4.74 -3.97 2.48
CA GLU A 43 -5.27 -5.21 1.91
C GLU A 43 -4.24 -5.91 0.99
N VAL A 44 -3.54 -5.16 0.13
CA VAL A 44 -2.46 -5.68 -0.73
C VAL A 44 -1.28 -6.22 0.09
N ILE A 45 -0.87 -5.50 1.14
CA ILE A 45 0.27 -5.90 1.99
C ILE A 45 -0.05 -7.17 2.78
N GLY A 46 -1.31 -7.34 3.18
CA GLY A 46 -1.78 -8.57 3.83
C GLY A 46 -1.49 -9.84 3.01
N GLU A 47 -1.39 -9.74 1.69
CA GLU A 47 -1.10 -10.87 0.79
C GLU A 47 0.40 -11.08 0.50
N SER A 48 1.28 -10.22 1.03
CA SER A 48 2.69 -10.15 0.62
C SER A 48 3.68 -10.97 1.44
N ASP A 49 3.19 -11.86 2.32
CA ASP A 49 4.00 -12.67 3.25
C ASP A 49 5.07 -11.85 4.01
N GLY A 50 4.77 -10.58 4.31
CA GLY A 50 5.66 -9.66 5.06
C GLY A 50 6.78 -9.01 4.24
N LYS A 51 6.87 -9.26 2.93
CA LYS A 51 7.90 -8.66 2.05
C LYS A 51 7.64 -7.20 1.69
N ILE A 52 6.41 -6.73 1.88
CA ILE A 52 6.05 -5.34 1.59
C ILE A 52 5.75 -4.63 2.91
N SER A 53 6.40 -3.49 3.10
CA SER A 53 6.17 -2.61 4.24
C SER A 53 5.57 -1.28 3.79
N LEU A 54 4.72 -0.68 4.63
CA LEU A 54 4.14 0.63 4.40
C LEU A 54 4.70 1.66 5.39
N VAL A 55 5.11 2.81 4.88
CA VAL A 55 5.51 3.97 5.69
C VAL A 55 4.72 5.19 5.29
N GLU A 56 4.02 5.78 6.26
CA GLU A 56 3.42 7.09 6.12
C GLU A 56 4.46 8.20 6.36
N LYS A 57 4.57 9.08 5.38
CA LYS A 57 5.36 10.31 5.46
C LYS A 57 4.39 11.47 5.63
N LYS A 58 4.68 12.36 6.57
CA LYS A 58 3.97 13.63 6.66
C LYS A 58 4.23 14.44 5.40
N THR A 59 3.18 14.93 4.76
CA THR A 59 3.29 15.95 3.72
C THR A 59 3.87 17.21 4.35
N SER A 60 5.19 17.39 4.27
CA SER A 60 5.77 18.71 4.50
C SER A 60 5.46 19.55 3.27
N ASN A 61 4.40 20.36 3.32
CA ASN A 61 4.21 21.44 2.37
C ASN A 61 5.45 22.33 2.44
N HIS A 62 6.37 22.18 1.50
CA HIS A 62 7.48 23.11 1.32
C HIS A 62 6.89 24.39 0.68
N SER A 63 6.32 25.26 1.50
CA SER A 63 6.15 26.66 1.13
C SER A 63 7.51 27.33 1.30
N ILE A 64 8.31 27.34 0.22
CA ILE A 64 9.44 28.26 0.09
C ILE A 64 8.82 29.64 -0.13
N ILE A 65 8.66 30.45 0.93
CA ILE A 65 8.90 31.91 0.95
C ILE A 65 9.19 32.34 2.39
#